data_AF-A0A9N9CC18-F1
#
_entry.id   AF-A0A9N9CC18-F1
#
_cell.length_a   1.000
_cell.length_b   1.000
_cell.length_c   1.000
_cell.angle_alpha   90.00
_cell.angle_beta   90.00
_cell.angle_gamma   90.00
#
_symmetry.space_group_name_H-M   'P 1'
#
loop_
_entity.id
_entity.type
_entity.pdbx_description
1 polymer ?
#
loop_
_entity_poly.entity_id
_entity_poly.type
_entity_poly.pdbx_seq_one_letter_code
_entity_poly.pdbx_strand_id
1 'polypeptide(L)'
;MFLNVVGLLGVVYSFNWNKAPIEACYFQALATQFAAFVTGACGINFTIQTYRLLVLYKRRDLTQSRLRYYYYGFLIIYPIIGTAIVSTVAIMERAVKPRFYHCDIVSPIWVRLVSYNGANLLLSIPGTYFSARAAIAVYRHTGQFKSTKLSANDVTNSQGSTDNLAITTEALESRVNILDAEKHSHIQLPKIIQDSKSAKKVEQGINLKASIQNYGITRSAAIRMVVFTLAYALTNLAASVGIILDVIANKPLDPHPGGSDFVGASIGIPLLLVFGTSSEIRHWTGDKVRSLFNRNYGSQLP
;
A
#
# COMPACT_ATOMS: atom_id res chain seq x y z
N MET A 1 -6.67 12.97 -5.55
CA MET A 1 -7.12 12.97 -6.96
C MET A 1 -8.08 14.11 -7.25
N PHE A 2 -9.16 14.30 -6.47
CA PHE A 2 -10.12 15.40 -6.66
C PHE A 2 -9.47 16.80 -6.63
N LEU A 3 -8.53 17.05 -5.71
CA LEU A 3 -7.76 18.29 -5.67
C LEU A 3 -6.91 18.55 -6.91
N ASN A 4 -6.30 17.49 -7.45
CA ASN A 4 -5.52 17.60 -8.69
C ASN A 4 -6.44 17.88 -9.87
N VAL A 5 -7.67 17.37 -9.88
CA VAL A 5 -8.68 17.69 -10.91
C VAL A 5 -9.10 19.16 -10.80
N VAL A 6 -9.37 19.68 -9.59
CA VAL A 6 -9.71 21.10 -9.40
C VAL A 6 -8.53 22.00 -9.78
N GLY A 7 -7.30 21.63 -9.42
CA GLY A 7 -6.09 22.34 -9.82
C GLY A 7 -5.86 22.30 -11.34
N LEU A 8 -6.04 21.13 -11.97
CA LEU A 8 -5.89 20.96 -13.42
C LEU A 8 -6.98 21.69 -14.20
N LEU A 9 -8.22 21.74 -13.69
CA LEU A 9 -9.28 22.57 -14.25
C LEU A 9 -8.87 24.06 -14.20
N GLY A 10 -8.23 24.50 -13.11
CA GLY A 10 -7.68 25.86 -13.02
C GLY A 10 -6.61 26.18 -14.08
N VAL A 11 -5.79 25.19 -14.46
CA VAL A 11 -4.75 25.34 -15.50
C VAL A 11 -5.37 25.52 -16.89
N VAL A 12 -6.45 24.79 -17.20
CA VAL A 12 -7.11 24.86 -18.51
C VAL A 12 -7.73 26.24 -18.77
N TYR A 13 -8.17 26.94 -17.72
CA TYR A 13 -8.89 28.20 -17.84
C TYR A 13 -8.03 29.47 -17.64
N SER A 14 -6.70 29.36 -17.52
CA SER A 14 -5.81 30.51 -17.26
C SER A 14 -6.35 31.42 -16.14
N PHE A 15 -6.86 30.81 -15.07
CA PHE A 15 -7.55 31.55 -14.02
C PHE A 15 -6.56 32.45 -13.26
N ASN A 16 -6.77 33.77 -13.30
CA ASN A 16 -5.91 34.70 -12.58
C ASN A 16 -6.32 34.71 -11.10
N TRP A 17 -5.65 33.90 -10.27
CA TRP A 17 -5.95 33.76 -8.84
C TRP A 17 -5.88 35.07 -8.04
N ASN A 18 -5.14 36.07 -8.54
CA ASN A 18 -5.10 37.40 -7.92
C ASN A 18 -6.42 38.17 -8.05
N LYS A 19 -7.28 37.76 -8.99
CA LYS A 19 -8.62 38.33 -9.22
C LYS A 19 -9.76 37.38 -8.82
N ALA A 20 -9.43 36.22 -8.26
CA ALA A 20 -10.46 35.26 -7.86
C ALA A 20 -11.34 35.85 -6.74
N PRO A 21 -12.65 35.57 -6.75
CA PRO A 21 -13.51 35.96 -5.64
C PRO A 21 -13.02 35.30 -4.35
N ILE A 22 -13.05 36.06 -3.25
CA ILE A 22 -12.48 35.63 -1.97
C ILE A 22 -13.14 34.35 -1.46
N GLU A 23 -14.41 34.16 -1.76
CA GLU A 23 -15.22 32.99 -1.41
C GLU A 23 -14.70 31.73 -2.09
N ALA A 24 -14.34 31.81 -3.37
CA ALA A 24 -13.74 30.68 -4.09
C ALA A 24 -12.37 30.32 -3.50
N CYS A 25 -11.62 31.33 -3.05
CA CYS A 25 -10.33 31.16 -2.41
C CYS A 25 -10.45 30.41 -1.07
N TYR A 26 -11.41 30.79 -0.23
CA TYR A 26 -11.74 30.07 1.00
C TYR A 26 -12.21 28.65 0.72
N PHE A 27 -13.13 28.46 -0.23
CA PHE A 27 -13.63 27.13 -0.59
C PHE A 27 -12.49 26.19 -1.01
N GLN A 28 -11.59 26.64 -1.89
CA GLN A 28 -10.45 25.84 -2.34
C GLN A 28 -9.50 25.50 -1.19
N ALA A 29 -9.16 26.49 -0.35
CA ALA A 29 -8.28 26.26 0.80
C ALA A 29 -8.90 25.22 1.76
N LEU A 30 -10.18 25.38 2.12
CA LEU A 30 -10.88 24.46 3.03
C LEU A 30 -11.07 23.07 2.45
N ALA A 31 -11.39 22.96 1.16
CA ALA A 31 -11.47 21.68 0.46
C ALA A 31 -10.11 20.96 0.47
N THR A 32 -9.02 21.71 0.32
CA THR A 32 -7.64 21.18 0.39
C THR A 32 -7.33 20.66 1.80
N GLN A 33 -7.68 21.42 2.83
CA GLN A 33 -7.54 21.01 4.23
C GLN A 33 -8.33 19.71 4.51
N PHE A 34 -9.59 19.66 4.12
CA PHE A 34 -10.45 18.48 4.31
C PHE A 34 -9.86 17.23 3.65
N ALA A 35 -9.46 17.32 2.39
CA ALA A 35 -8.88 16.21 1.66
C ALA A 35 -7.55 15.75 2.28
N ALA A 36 -6.74 16.67 2.80
CA ALA A 36 -5.51 16.33 3.50
C ALA A 36 -5.80 15.59 4.83
N PHE A 37 -6.79 16.01 5.61
CA PHE A 37 -7.22 15.29 6.81
C PHE A 37 -7.76 13.89 6.50
N VAL A 38 -8.60 13.75 5.47
CA VAL A 38 -9.09 12.44 5.00
C VAL A 38 -7.90 11.54 4.62
N THR A 39 -6.92 12.08 3.91
CA THR A 39 -5.72 11.34 3.50
C THR A 39 -4.91 10.88 4.71
N GLY A 40 -4.71 11.75 5.71
CA GLY A 40 -4.07 11.41 6.98
C GLY A 40 -4.79 10.30 7.74
N ALA A 41 -6.13 10.40 7.84
CA ALA A 41 -6.96 9.38 8.48
C ALA A 41 -6.87 8.02 7.77
N CYS A 42 -6.94 8.02 6.43
CA CYS A 42 -6.76 6.83 5.61
C CYS A 42 -5.37 6.21 5.80
N GLY A 43 -4.30 7.03 5.83
CA GLY A 43 -2.93 6.56 6.03
C GLY A 43 -2.73 5.84 7.36
N ILE A 44 -3.26 6.39 8.46
CA ILE A 44 -3.26 5.72 9.76
C ILE A 44 -4.06 4.42 9.73
N ASN A 45 -5.30 4.46 9.24
CA ASN A 45 -6.17 3.28 9.21
C ASN A 45 -5.52 2.14 8.42
N PHE A 46 -4.93 2.47 7.28
CA PHE A 46 -4.16 1.53 6.46
C PHE A 46 -3.00 0.93 7.26
N THR A 47 -2.20 1.77 7.92
CA THR A 47 -1.06 1.30 8.73
C THR A 47 -1.49 0.36 9.85
N ILE A 48 -2.55 0.70 10.59
CA ILE A 48 -3.05 -0.16 11.68
C ILE A 48 -3.58 -1.47 11.11
N GLN A 49 -4.31 -1.43 9.99
CA GLN A 49 -4.80 -2.64 9.32
C GLN A 49 -3.64 -3.54 8.86
N THR A 50 -2.61 -2.99 8.25
CA THR A 50 -1.40 -3.70 7.85
C THR A 50 -0.68 -4.31 9.05
N TYR A 51 -0.51 -3.54 10.13
CA TYR A 51 0.08 -4.03 11.38
C TYR A 51 -0.71 -5.22 11.95
N ARG A 52 -2.04 -5.12 12.03
CA ARG A 52 -2.88 -6.22 12.51
C ARG A 52 -2.78 -7.46 11.63
N LEU A 53 -2.78 -7.28 10.32
CA LEU A 53 -2.72 -8.38 9.36
C LEU A 53 -1.40 -9.15 9.43
N LEU A 54 -0.28 -8.43 9.64
CA LEU A 54 1.07 -9.01 9.65
C LEU A 54 1.50 -9.51 11.04
N VAL A 55 1.17 -8.79 12.11
CA VAL A 55 1.68 -9.07 13.46
C VAL A 55 0.67 -9.89 14.29
N LEU A 56 -0.63 -9.67 14.10
CA LEU A 56 -1.69 -10.27 14.92
C LEU A 56 -2.50 -11.35 14.16
N TYR A 57 -1.89 -12.02 13.18
CA TYR A 57 -2.54 -13.01 12.32
C TYR A 57 -3.37 -14.05 13.10
N LYS A 58 -2.90 -14.49 14.28
CA LYS A 58 -3.50 -15.56 15.09
C LYS A 58 -4.78 -15.16 15.84
N ARG A 59 -5.20 -13.88 15.84
CA ARG A 59 -6.30 -13.37 16.68
C ARG A 59 -7.43 -12.69 15.88
N ARG A 60 -7.78 -13.23 14.70
CA ARG A 60 -8.71 -12.58 13.75
C ARG A 60 -10.18 -12.53 14.19
N ASP A 61 -10.69 -13.58 14.83
CA ASP A 61 -12.14 -13.83 14.74
C ASP A 61 -13.03 -12.98 15.67
N LEU A 62 -12.52 -12.50 16.80
CA LEU A 62 -13.38 -11.85 17.82
C LEU A 62 -13.38 -10.32 17.79
N THR A 63 -12.41 -9.67 17.13
CA THR A 63 -12.22 -8.21 17.23
C THR A 63 -12.58 -7.44 15.96
N GLN A 64 -13.11 -8.11 14.93
CA GLN A 64 -13.26 -7.50 13.60
C GLN A 64 -14.43 -6.51 13.50
N SER A 65 -15.58 -6.80 14.12
CA SER A 65 -16.79 -5.97 13.95
C SER A 65 -16.71 -4.62 14.67
N ARG A 66 -16.29 -4.59 15.95
CA ARG A 66 -16.19 -3.34 16.72
C ARG A 66 -15.14 -2.40 16.14
N LEU A 67 -13.97 -2.93 15.77
CA LEU A 67 -12.88 -2.09 15.25
C LEU A 67 -13.22 -1.46 13.90
N ARG A 68 -14.02 -2.15 13.08
CA ARG A 68 -14.49 -1.62 11.80
C ARG A 68 -15.34 -0.35 11.98
N TYR A 69 -16.20 -0.32 13.00
CA TYR A 69 -16.97 0.87 13.35
C TYR A 69 -16.07 2.03 13.77
N TYR A 70 -15.05 1.76 14.60
CA TYR A 70 -14.06 2.78 14.99
C TYR A 70 -13.29 3.35 13.80
N TYR A 71 -12.90 2.52 12.82
CA TYR A 71 -12.21 3.01 11.62
C TYR A 71 -13.08 3.91 10.76
N TYR A 72 -14.33 3.51 10.49
CA TYR A 72 -15.25 4.34 9.73
C TYR A 72 -15.62 5.62 10.49
N GLY A 73 -15.84 5.51 11.81
CA GLY A 73 -16.06 6.66 12.68
C GLY A 73 -14.89 7.64 12.63
N PHE A 74 -13.66 7.16 12.79
CA PHE A 74 -12.46 7.99 12.70
C PHE A 74 -12.32 8.65 11.32
N LEU A 75 -12.57 7.92 10.24
CA LEU A 75 -12.47 8.44 8.87
C LEU A 75 -13.45 9.58 8.57
N ILE A 76 -14.62 9.58 9.22
CA ILE A 76 -15.65 10.62 9.04
C ILE A 76 -15.46 11.76 10.05
N ILE A 77 -15.31 11.44 11.34
CA ILE A 77 -15.31 12.41 12.43
C ILE A 77 -14.03 13.26 12.42
N TYR A 78 -12.87 12.63 12.21
CA TYR A 78 -11.58 13.33 12.23
C TYR A 78 -11.50 14.49 11.21
N PRO A 79 -11.77 14.30 9.91
CA PRO A 79 -11.66 15.39 8.95
C PRO A 79 -12.73 16.46 9.18
N ILE A 80 -13.93 16.11 9.65
CA ILE A 80 -14.97 17.11 9.97
C ILE A 80 -14.50 18.03 11.11
N ILE A 81 -14.01 17.45 12.21
CA ILE A 81 -13.54 18.22 13.37
C ILE A 81 -12.29 19.04 12.99
N GLY A 82 -11.31 18.41 12.33
CA GLY A 82 -10.08 19.08 11.89
C GLY A 82 -10.36 20.26 10.96
N THR A 83 -11.21 20.07 9.95
CA THR A 83 -11.61 21.14 9.04
C THR A 83 -12.39 22.22 9.77
N ALA A 84 -13.31 21.90 10.69
CA ALA A 84 -14.05 22.91 11.46
C ALA A 84 -13.10 23.81 12.27
N ILE A 85 -12.17 23.23 13.02
CA ILE A 85 -11.18 23.97 13.82
C ILE A 85 -10.35 24.89 12.92
N VAL A 86 -9.77 24.35 11.84
CA VAL A 86 -8.95 25.13 10.91
C VAL A 86 -9.76 26.22 10.21
N SER A 87 -11.02 25.95 9.86
CA SER A 87 -11.90 26.94 9.22
C SER A 87 -12.16 28.12 10.14
N THR A 88 -12.51 27.86 11.41
CA THR A 88 -12.75 28.93 12.39
C THR A 88 -11.53 29.80 12.56
N VAL A 89 -10.35 29.20 12.76
CA VAL A 89 -9.10 29.96 12.94
C VAL A 89 -8.73 30.72 11.66
N ALA A 90 -8.87 30.11 10.49
CA ALA A 90 -8.52 30.74 9.21
C ALA A 90 -9.40 31.95 8.89
N ILE A 91 -10.70 31.89 9.22
CA ILE A 91 -11.64 33.01 9.03
C ILE A 91 -11.32 34.14 10.00
N MET A 92 -11.08 33.82 11.27
CA MET A 92 -10.76 34.83 12.30
C MET A 92 -9.49 35.61 11.95
N GLU A 93 -8.45 34.92 11.49
CA GLU A 93 -7.14 35.50 11.20
C GLU A 93 -7.02 36.04 9.76
N ARG A 94 -8.08 35.93 8.94
CA ARG A 94 -8.05 36.21 7.49
C ARG A 94 -6.84 35.55 6.81
N ALA A 95 -6.62 34.29 7.15
CA ALA A 95 -5.35 33.62 6.87
C ALA A 95 -5.18 33.11 5.44
N VAL A 96 -6.29 33.05 4.69
CA VAL A 96 -6.32 32.56 3.31
C VAL A 96 -5.83 33.65 2.37
N LYS A 97 -4.81 33.33 1.58
CA LYS A 97 -4.25 34.23 0.56
C LYS A 97 -4.04 33.47 -0.76
N PRO A 98 -4.20 34.14 -1.92
CA PRO A 98 -3.87 33.53 -3.19
C PRO A 98 -2.36 33.28 -3.29
N ARG A 99 -1.97 32.08 -3.70
CA ARG A 99 -0.65 31.72 -4.23
C ARG A 99 -0.76 31.53 -5.74
N PHE A 100 0.39 31.43 -6.42
CA PHE A 100 0.50 31.38 -7.88
C PHE A 100 -0.55 30.51 -8.60
N TYR A 101 -0.87 29.31 -8.08
CA TYR A 101 -1.78 28.36 -8.74
C TYR A 101 -2.96 27.90 -7.88
N HIS A 102 -3.08 28.36 -6.64
CA HIS A 102 -4.13 27.94 -5.72
C HIS A 102 -4.22 28.90 -4.52
N CYS A 103 -5.34 28.86 -3.83
CA CYS A 103 -5.48 29.50 -2.53
C CYS A 103 -5.09 28.56 -1.38
N ASP A 104 -4.27 29.05 -0.44
CA ASP A 104 -3.88 28.32 0.77
C ASP A 104 -3.85 29.25 1.99
N ILE A 105 -3.74 28.65 3.17
CA ILE A 105 -3.58 29.30 4.46
C ILE A 105 -2.11 29.67 4.65
N VAL A 106 -1.79 30.96 4.54
CA VAL A 106 -0.39 31.43 4.50
C VAL A 106 0.02 32.16 5.78
N SER A 107 -0.82 33.04 6.32
CA SER A 107 -0.43 33.91 7.43
C SER A 107 -1.53 34.01 8.48
N PRO A 108 -1.24 33.90 9.78
CA PRO A 108 0.08 33.69 10.38
C PRO A 108 0.53 32.22 10.32
N ILE A 109 1.86 32.00 10.43
CA ILE A 109 2.47 30.68 10.19
C ILE A 109 1.99 29.60 11.17
N TRP A 110 1.61 29.98 12.39
CA TRP A 110 1.08 29.05 13.37
C TRP A 110 -0.28 28.46 12.95
N VAL A 111 -1.10 29.19 12.18
CA VAL A 111 -2.36 28.63 11.63
C VAL A 111 -2.05 27.53 10.63
N ARG A 112 -0.95 27.67 9.87
CA ARG A 112 -0.46 26.61 8.97
C ARG A 112 0.10 25.40 9.73
N LEU A 113 0.63 25.60 10.94
CA LEU A 113 1.03 24.49 11.81
C LEU A 113 -0.18 23.74 12.36
N VAL A 114 -1.24 24.44 12.76
CA VAL A 114 -2.51 23.83 13.21
C VAL A 114 -3.28 23.17 12.06
N SER A 115 -3.01 23.58 10.82
CA SER A 115 -3.65 23.03 9.62
C SER A 115 -3.14 21.64 9.25
N TYR A 116 -3.44 21.18 8.02
CA TYR A 116 -3.08 19.84 7.55
C TYR A 116 -1.61 19.49 7.75
N ASN A 117 -0.69 20.46 7.76
CA ASN A 117 0.74 20.17 7.91
C ASN A 117 1.10 19.61 9.28
N GLY A 118 0.80 20.33 10.37
CA GLY A 118 1.16 19.84 11.71
C GLY A 118 0.23 18.73 12.19
N ALA A 119 -1.04 18.74 11.79
CA ALA A 119 -1.94 17.64 12.13
C ALA A 119 -1.50 16.32 11.45
N ASN A 120 -1.12 16.35 10.17
CA ASN A 120 -0.58 15.15 9.50
C ASN A 120 0.76 14.73 10.07
N LEU A 121 1.61 15.67 10.53
CA LEU A 121 2.83 15.31 11.27
C LEU A 121 2.49 14.52 12.53
N LEU A 122 1.58 15.02 13.37
CA LEU A 122 1.16 14.34 14.60
C LEU A 122 0.61 12.95 14.31
N LEU A 123 -0.20 12.81 13.26
CA LEU A 123 -0.72 11.52 12.80
C LEU A 123 0.37 10.60 12.23
N SER A 124 1.42 11.15 11.64
CA SER A 124 2.50 10.35 11.06
C SER A 124 3.35 9.63 12.12
N ILE A 125 3.43 10.14 13.35
CA ILE A 125 4.19 9.54 14.46
C ILE A 125 3.66 8.12 14.79
N PRO A 126 2.38 7.92 15.16
CA PRO A 126 1.84 6.59 15.43
C PRO A 126 1.84 5.71 14.17
N GLY A 127 1.59 6.29 12.98
CA GLY A 127 1.68 5.57 11.71
C GLY A 127 3.08 4.98 11.48
N THR A 128 4.12 5.79 11.65
CA THR A 128 5.51 5.34 11.49
C THR A 128 5.87 4.25 12.49
N TYR A 129 5.42 4.38 13.75
CA TYR A 129 5.63 3.37 14.78
C TYR A 129 5.03 2.00 14.40
N PHE A 130 3.74 1.95 14.03
CA PHE A 130 3.08 0.70 13.65
C PHE A 130 3.69 0.10 12.38
N SER A 131 4.08 0.96 11.43
CA SER A 131 4.77 0.55 10.21
C SER A 131 6.12 -0.11 10.50
N ALA A 132 6.96 0.54 11.30
CA ALA A 132 8.27 0.02 11.66
C ALA A 132 8.15 -1.34 12.37
N ARG A 133 7.19 -1.48 13.28
CA ARG A 133 6.91 -2.75 13.97
C ARG A 133 6.47 -3.84 13.00
N ALA A 134 5.60 -3.52 12.04
CA ALA A 134 5.18 -4.46 11.00
C ALA A 134 6.37 -4.89 10.12
N ALA A 135 7.22 -3.95 9.72
CA ALA A 135 8.43 -4.21 8.94
C ALA A 135 9.41 -5.15 9.67
N ILE A 136 9.67 -4.88 10.95
CA ILE A 136 10.54 -5.72 11.79
C ILE A 136 9.98 -7.14 11.90
N ALA A 137 8.67 -7.29 12.08
CA ALA A 137 8.04 -8.62 12.14
C ALA A 137 8.22 -9.39 10.82
N VAL A 138 8.00 -8.75 9.68
CA VAL A 138 8.21 -9.36 8.35
C VAL A 138 9.67 -9.74 8.14
N TYR A 139 10.61 -8.88 8.55
CA TYR A 139 12.05 -9.15 8.42
C TYR A 139 12.47 -10.36 9.25
N ARG A 140 11.99 -10.47 10.50
CA ARG A 140 12.26 -11.62 11.37
C ARG A 140 11.78 -12.93 10.77
N HIS A 141 10.56 -12.97 10.23
CA HIS A 141 10.04 -14.16 9.57
C HIS A 141 10.84 -14.52 8.31
N THR A 142 11.29 -13.52 7.54
CA THR A 142 12.09 -13.76 6.34
C THR A 142 13.46 -14.40 6.67
N GLY A 143 14.08 -14.02 7.79
CA GLY A 143 15.35 -14.59 8.23
C GLY A 143 15.29 -16.10 8.50
N GLN A 144 14.22 -16.57 9.15
CA GLN A 144 14.05 -17.99 9.50
C GLN A 144 14.01 -18.93 8.29
N PHE A 145 13.47 -18.46 7.16
CA PHE A 145 13.42 -19.28 5.93
C PHE A 145 14.77 -19.41 5.23
N LYS A 146 15.64 -18.40 5.35
CA LYS A 146 16.99 -18.49 4.75
C LYS A 146 17.78 -19.61 5.40
N SER A 147 17.68 -19.75 6.72
CA SER A 147 18.31 -20.84 7.49
C SER A 147 17.72 -22.21 7.14
N THR A 148 16.41 -22.31 6.93
CA THR A 148 15.76 -23.60 6.60
C THR A 148 16.15 -24.10 5.20
N LYS A 149 16.25 -23.21 4.21
CA LYS A 149 16.66 -23.61 2.84
C LYS A 149 18.11 -24.09 2.78
N LEU A 150 19.00 -23.49 3.56
CA LEU A 150 20.40 -23.94 3.65
C LEU A 150 20.45 -25.36 4.24
N SER A 151 19.68 -25.62 5.29
CA SER A 151 19.63 -26.95 5.91
C SER A 151 19.02 -28.04 5.02
N ALA A 152 18.06 -27.71 4.15
CA ALA A 152 17.47 -28.67 3.21
C ALA A 152 18.41 -29.05 2.06
N ASN A 153 19.24 -28.12 1.58
CA ASN A 153 20.20 -28.40 0.51
C ASN A 153 21.37 -29.27 0.99
N ASP A 154 21.82 -29.14 2.24
CA ASP A 154 22.87 -30.01 2.82
C ASP A 154 22.42 -31.47 2.95
N VAL A 155 21.14 -31.70 3.27
CA VAL A 155 20.58 -33.06 3.33
C VAL A 155 20.49 -33.68 1.93
N THR A 156 20.18 -32.88 0.90
CA THR A 156 20.04 -33.38 -0.47
C THR A 156 21.41 -33.70 -1.11
N ASN A 157 22.47 -32.98 -0.74
CA ASN A 157 23.84 -33.28 -1.20
C ASN A 157 24.49 -34.47 -0.46
N SER A 158 23.95 -34.88 0.69
CA SER A 158 24.45 -36.04 1.45
C SER A 158 23.82 -37.38 1.04
N GLN A 159 22.91 -37.38 0.05
CA GLN A 159 22.19 -38.57 -0.40
C GLN A 159 22.47 -38.92 -1.88
N GLY A 160 23.65 -38.52 -2.36
CA GLY A 160 24.25 -38.96 -3.63
C GLY A 160 25.21 -40.14 -3.42
N SER A 161 24.74 -41.24 -2.85
CA SER A 161 25.38 -42.56 -3.01
C SER A 161 24.42 -43.68 -2.56
N THR A 162 23.43 -43.99 -3.40
CA THR A 162 22.94 -45.37 -3.55
C THR A 162 22.18 -45.45 -4.87
N ASP A 163 22.68 -46.34 -5.70
CA ASP A 163 22.30 -46.66 -7.06
C ASP A 163 20.81 -46.99 -7.28
N ASN A 164 20.36 -46.67 -8.50
CA ASN A 164 19.36 -47.39 -9.29
C ASN A 164 17.96 -47.63 -8.70
N LEU A 165 16.99 -46.80 -9.07
CA LEU A 165 15.66 -47.31 -9.42
C LEU A 165 14.89 -46.37 -10.35
N ALA A 166 15.12 -46.55 -11.66
CA ALA A 166 14.26 -46.03 -12.70
C ALA A 166 12.91 -46.76 -12.66
N ILE A 167 11.90 -46.15 -12.04
CA ILE A 167 10.50 -46.57 -12.17
C ILE A 167 9.72 -45.40 -12.76
N THR A 168 9.65 -45.43 -14.09
CA THR A 168 8.50 -45.11 -14.96
C THR A 168 7.44 -44.15 -14.39
N THR A 169 7.61 -42.87 -14.72
CA THR A 169 6.66 -41.77 -14.51
C THR A 169 5.45 -41.75 -15.45
N GLU A 170 5.28 -42.73 -16.35
CA GLU A 170 4.17 -42.77 -17.31
C GLU A 170 2.91 -43.50 -16.79
N ALA A 171 2.95 -44.15 -15.63
CA ALA A 171 1.82 -44.93 -15.11
C ALA A 171 0.83 -44.14 -14.23
N LEU A 172 1.12 -42.89 -13.87
CA LEU A 172 0.26 -42.11 -12.96
C LEU A 172 -0.74 -41.17 -13.66
N GLU A 173 -0.54 -40.89 -14.95
CA GLU A 173 -1.41 -39.96 -15.70
C GLU A 173 -2.68 -40.63 -16.25
N SER A 174 -2.70 -41.97 -16.36
CA SER A 174 -3.88 -42.73 -16.80
C SER A 174 -4.95 -42.90 -15.71
N ARG A 175 -4.65 -42.62 -14.43
CA ARG A 175 -5.59 -42.86 -13.31
C ARG A 175 -6.46 -41.66 -12.93
N VAL A 176 -6.28 -40.49 -13.56
CA VAL A 176 -7.06 -39.28 -13.23
C VAL A 176 -8.34 -39.14 -14.08
N ASN A 177 -8.46 -39.85 -15.20
CA ASN A 177 -9.64 -39.76 -16.09
C ASN A 177 -10.75 -40.80 -15.83
N ILE A 178 -10.69 -41.59 -14.74
CA ILE A 178 -11.65 -42.69 -14.49
C ILE A 178 -12.58 -42.42 -13.29
N LEU A 179 -12.48 -41.26 -12.61
CA LEU A 179 -13.27 -40.99 -11.40
C LEU A 179 -14.59 -40.21 -11.60
N ASP A 180 -14.97 -39.89 -12.84
CA ASP A 180 -16.22 -39.15 -13.14
C ASP A 180 -17.38 -40.01 -13.67
N ALA A 181 -17.26 -41.35 -13.68
CA ALA A 181 -18.30 -42.22 -14.23
C ALA A 181 -18.62 -43.44 -13.35
N GLU A 182 -18.94 -43.25 -12.07
CA GLU A 182 -19.58 -44.33 -11.30
C GLU A 182 -20.54 -43.81 -10.23
N LYS A 183 -21.69 -43.32 -10.67
CA LYS A 183 -22.87 -43.08 -9.83
C LYS A 183 -23.97 -44.06 -10.24
N HIS A 184 -23.82 -45.32 -9.84
CA HIS A 184 -24.89 -46.29 -9.53
C HIS A 184 -24.38 -47.73 -9.68
N SER A 185 -23.86 -48.32 -8.60
CA SER A 185 -24.14 -49.72 -8.28
C SER A 185 -23.78 -50.04 -6.83
N HIS A 186 -24.69 -50.75 -6.15
CA HIS A 186 -24.51 -51.30 -4.82
C HIS A 186 -23.70 -52.61 -4.95
N ILE A 187 -22.38 -52.55 -4.77
CA ILE A 187 -21.54 -53.75 -4.67
C ILE A 187 -20.63 -53.59 -3.44
N GLN A 188 -20.74 -54.55 -2.52
CA GLN A 188 -19.86 -54.67 -1.36
C GLN A 188 -18.46 -55.06 -1.83
N LEU A 189 -17.48 -54.19 -1.57
CA LEU A 189 -16.06 -54.42 -1.88
C LEU A 189 -15.27 -54.78 -0.60
N PRO A 190 -14.23 -55.63 -0.68
CA PRO A 190 -13.56 -56.18 0.48
C PRO A 190 -12.67 -55.17 1.21
N LYS A 191 -12.49 -55.48 2.49
CA LYS A 191 -11.67 -54.78 3.48
C LYS A 191 -10.17 -54.91 3.16
N ILE A 192 -9.65 -54.11 2.22
CA ILE A 192 -8.19 -53.95 2.00
C ILE A 192 -7.69 -52.87 2.97
N ILE A 193 -7.26 -53.30 4.15
CA ILE A 193 -6.56 -52.47 5.14
C ILE A 193 -5.07 -52.76 5.01
N GLN A 194 -4.35 -52.07 4.11
CA GLN A 194 -2.90 -51.89 4.32
C GLN A 194 -2.16 -50.77 3.56
N ASP A 195 -2.82 -49.91 2.78
CA ASP A 195 -2.13 -48.80 2.06
C ASP A 195 -2.59 -47.37 2.45
N SER A 196 -3.29 -47.21 3.57
CA SER A 196 -3.79 -45.91 4.04
C SER A 196 -2.71 -44.95 4.58
N LYS A 197 -1.49 -45.44 4.85
CA LYS A 197 -0.36 -44.60 5.29
C LYS A 197 0.28 -43.81 4.13
N SER A 198 0.27 -44.34 2.92
CA SER A 198 0.85 -43.66 1.76
C SER A 198 -0.06 -42.55 1.21
N ALA A 199 -1.38 -42.74 1.22
CA ALA A 199 -2.34 -41.72 0.78
C ALA A 199 -2.34 -40.45 1.66
N LYS A 200 -2.23 -40.61 3.00
CA LYS A 200 -2.12 -39.46 3.93
C LYS A 200 -0.84 -38.64 3.74
N LYS A 201 0.24 -39.27 3.28
CA LYS A 201 1.53 -38.59 3.06
C LYS A 201 1.52 -37.74 1.78
N VAL A 202 0.78 -38.18 0.75
CA VAL A 202 0.60 -37.43 -0.51
C VAL A 202 -0.30 -36.20 -0.29
N GLU A 203 -1.39 -36.34 0.46
CA GLU A 203 -2.32 -35.23 0.74
C GLU A 203 -1.67 -34.12 1.60
N GLN A 204 -0.77 -34.49 2.51
CA GLN A 204 0.04 -33.53 3.28
C GLN A 204 1.05 -32.75 2.40
N GLY A 205 1.60 -33.39 1.35
CA GLY A 205 2.54 -32.74 0.43
C GLY A 205 1.87 -31.68 -0.47
N ILE A 206 0.65 -31.95 -0.93
CA ILE A 206 -0.11 -31.04 -1.81
C ILE A 206 -0.53 -29.78 -1.04
N ASN A 207 -1.02 -29.93 0.20
CA ASN A 207 -1.38 -28.79 1.06
C ASN A 207 -0.18 -27.91 1.42
N LEU A 208 1.00 -28.51 1.61
CA LEU A 208 2.23 -27.77 1.88
C LEU A 208 2.66 -26.91 0.67
N LYS A 209 2.59 -27.45 -0.55
CA LYS A 209 2.98 -26.74 -1.77
C LYS A 209 2.08 -25.53 -2.04
N ALA A 210 0.75 -25.68 -1.86
CA ALA A 210 -0.21 -24.57 -1.94
C ALA A 210 0.04 -23.51 -0.86
N SER A 211 0.36 -23.92 0.37
CA SER A 211 0.72 -23.00 1.45
C SER A 211 2.00 -22.21 1.15
N ILE A 212 3.02 -22.83 0.55
CA ILE A 212 4.27 -22.16 0.16
C ILE A 212 4.02 -21.14 -0.96
N GLN A 213 3.17 -21.47 -1.94
CA GLN A 213 2.87 -20.59 -3.08
C GLN A 213 2.06 -19.36 -2.65
N ASN A 214 1.03 -19.55 -1.81
CA ASN A 214 0.24 -18.44 -1.23
C ASN A 214 1.09 -17.52 -0.33
N TYR A 215 2.12 -18.06 0.32
CA TYR A 215 3.04 -17.28 1.14
C TYR A 215 3.91 -16.32 0.32
N GLY A 216 4.35 -16.74 -0.88
CA GLY A 216 5.15 -15.90 -1.78
C GLY A 216 4.42 -14.63 -2.24
N ILE A 217 3.13 -14.77 -2.58
CA ILE A 217 2.25 -13.65 -2.96
C ILE A 217 2.08 -12.69 -1.79
N THR A 218 1.85 -13.23 -0.59
CA THR A 218 1.67 -12.44 0.64
C THR A 218 2.93 -11.66 1.01
N ARG A 219 4.12 -12.26 0.82
CA ARG A 219 5.41 -11.59 1.11
C ARG A 219 5.65 -10.40 0.18
N SER A 220 5.41 -10.56 -1.12
CA SER A 220 5.57 -9.46 -2.08
C SER A 220 4.63 -8.30 -1.75
N ALA A 221 3.37 -8.59 -1.44
CA ALA A 221 2.39 -7.59 -1.01
C ALA A 221 2.83 -6.89 0.29
N ALA A 222 3.30 -7.64 1.29
CA ALA A 222 3.75 -7.09 2.56
C ALA A 222 4.94 -6.12 2.40
N ILE A 223 5.92 -6.48 1.57
CA ILE A 223 7.07 -5.59 1.28
C ILE A 223 6.60 -4.29 0.65
N ARG A 224 5.69 -4.35 -0.33
CA ARG A 224 5.14 -3.15 -0.98
C ARG A 224 4.39 -2.26 0.02
N MET A 225 3.61 -2.85 0.92
CA MET A 225 2.91 -2.10 1.98
C MET A 225 3.89 -1.42 2.95
N VAL A 226 4.98 -2.10 3.32
CA VAL A 226 6.02 -1.53 4.18
C VAL A 226 6.74 -0.37 3.49
N VAL A 227 7.18 -0.56 2.24
CA VAL A 227 7.85 0.49 1.44
C VAL A 227 6.94 1.69 1.26
N PHE A 228 5.66 1.47 0.96
CA PHE A 228 4.66 2.53 0.87
C PHE A 228 4.58 3.36 2.15
N THR A 229 4.48 2.67 3.29
CA THR A 229 4.28 3.34 4.57
C THR A 229 5.55 4.09 5.00
N LEU A 230 6.73 3.55 4.71
CA LEU A 230 8.00 4.23 4.94
C LEU A 230 8.12 5.48 4.06
N ALA A 231 7.79 5.37 2.77
CA ALA A 231 7.78 6.50 1.85
C ALA A 231 6.80 7.58 2.33
N TYR A 232 5.59 7.20 2.72
CA TYR A 232 4.59 8.10 3.29
C TYR A 232 5.10 8.80 4.56
N ALA A 233 5.76 8.07 5.46
CA ALA A 233 6.35 8.65 6.67
C ALA A 233 7.46 9.67 6.34
N LEU A 234 8.38 9.33 5.44
CA LEU A 234 9.46 10.21 5.01
C LEU A 234 8.94 11.46 4.30
N THR A 235 7.93 11.32 3.45
CA THR A 235 7.21 12.41 2.79
C THR A 235 6.61 13.36 3.84
N ASN A 236 5.86 12.86 4.82
CA ASN A 236 5.28 13.71 5.86
C ASN A 236 6.35 14.37 6.73
N LEU A 237 7.41 13.64 7.08
CA LEU A 237 8.53 14.17 7.85
C LEU A 237 9.22 15.31 7.10
N ALA A 238 9.56 15.10 5.82
CA ALA A 238 10.21 16.12 4.99
C ALA A 238 9.33 17.37 4.82
N ALA A 239 8.03 17.19 4.55
CA ALA A 239 7.09 18.30 4.43
C ALA A 239 6.99 19.12 5.74
N SER A 240 7.03 18.44 6.87
CA SER A 240 6.84 19.08 8.17
C SER A 240 8.10 19.75 8.72
N VAL A 241 9.27 19.15 8.50
CA VAL A 241 10.56 19.71 8.95
C VAL A 241 10.80 21.07 8.29
N GLY A 242 10.50 21.22 6.99
CA GLY A 242 10.63 22.51 6.31
C GLY A 242 9.79 23.61 6.99
N ILE A 243 8.52 23.30 7.28
CA ILE A 243 7.61 24.25 7.92
C ILE A 243 8.06 24.57 9.35
N ILE A 244 8.49 23.58 10.13
CA ILE A 244 8.99 23.80 11.49
C ILE A 244 10.24 24.69 11.47
N LEU A 245 11.17 24.46 10.54
CA LEU A 245 12.36 25.29 10.40
C LEU A 245 12.00 26.73 10.03
N ASP A 246 11.03 26.93 9.13
CA ASP A 246 10.55 28.27 8.75
C ASP A 246 9.88 28.99 9.93
N VAL A 247 9.11 28.27 10.74
CA VAL A 247 8.50 28.79 11.99
C VAL A 247 9.58 29.22 12.98
N ILE A 248 10.58 28.37 13.23
CA ILE A 248 11.67 28.67 14.17
C ILE A 248 12.50 29.86 13.68
N ALA A 249 12.70 29.98 12.37
CA ALA A 249 13.47 31.06 11.76
C ALA A 249 12.70 32.37 11.62
N ASN A 250 11.40 32.42 11.98
CA ASN A 250 10.50 33.56 11.75
C ASN A 250 10.55 34.09 10.31
N LYS A 251 10.77 33.20 9.34
CA LYS A 251 10.84 33.62 7.93
C LYS A 251 9.43 33.89 7.40
N PRO A 252 9.22 34.98 6.67
CA PRO A 252 7.97 35.16 5.93
C PRO A 252 7.82 34.00 4.95
N LEU A 253 6.62 33.45 4.83
CA LEU A 253 6.35 32.35 3.91
C LEU A 253 6.66 32.79 2.47
N ASP A 254 7.58 32.08 1.83
CA ASP A 254 7.85 32.28 0.41
C ASP A 254 6.57 31.97 -0.39
N PRO A 255 6.12 32.87 -1.29
CA PRO A 255 4.94 32.64 -2.13
C PRO A 255 5.18 31.54 -3.18
N HIS A 256 6.44 31.18 -3.41
CA HIS A 256 6.84 30.15 -4.34
C HIS A 256 6.45 28.74 -3.85
N PRO A 257 6.34 27.77 -4.78
CA PRO A 257 6.10 26.37 -4.43
C PRO A 257 7.19 25.87 -3.48
N GLY A 258 6.78 25.44 -2.29
CA GLY A 258 7.69 24.94 -1.27
C GLY A 258 8.00 23.46 -1.46
N GLY A 259 8.94 22.94 -0.66
CA GLY A 259 9.21 21.50 -0.60
C GLY A 259 7.95 20.68 -0.28
N SER A 260 7.04 21.21 0.54
CA SER A 260 5.74 20.58 0.85
C SER A 260 4.88 20.34 -0.40
N ASP A 261 4.92 21.28 -1.35
CA ASP A 261 4.09 21.24 -2.55
C ASP A 261 4.63 20.19 -3.53
N PHE A 262 5.95 20.11 -3.66
CA PHE A 262 6.63 19.07 -4.42
C PHE A 262 6.42 17.68 -3.80
N VAL A 263 6.48 17.58 -2.49
CA VAL A 263 6.22 16.35 -1.73
C VAL A 263 4.76 15.91 -1.91
N GLY A 264 3.80 16.83 -1.86
CA GLY A 264 2.40 16.57 -2.14
C GLY A 264 2.16 16.10 -3.58
N ALA A 265 2.82 16.72 -4.57
CA ALA A 265 2.74 16.31 -5.97
C ALA A 265 3.36 14.92 -6.22
N SER A 266 4.47 14.62 -5.53
CA SER A 266 5.20 13.36 -5.70
C SER A 266 4.56 12.16 -4.99
N ILE A 267 3.67 12.37 -4.00
CA ILE A 267 3.02 11.27 -3.25
C ILE A 267 2.23 10.29 -4.13
N GLY A 268 1.76 10.76 -5.29
CA GLY A 268 1.08 9.92 -6.28
C GLY A 268 2.00 8.88 -6.91
N ILE A 269 3.30 9.14 -7.01
CA ILE A 269 4.28 8.24 -7.64
C ILE A 269 4.50 6.98 -6.77
N PRO A 270 4.80 7.07 -5.45
CA PRO A 270 4.84 5.91 -4.59
C PRO A 270 3.52 5.13 -4.56
N LEU A 271 2.37 5.81 -4.57
CA LEU A 271 1.06 5.16 -4.64
C LEU A 271 0.92 4.33 -5.92
N LEU A 272 1.29 4.89 -7.08
CA LEU A 272 1.29 4.18 -8.36
C LEU A 272 2.28 3.02 -8.36
N LEU A 273 3.47 3.18 -7.79
CA LEU A 273 4.45 2.10 -7.71
C LEU A 273 4.00 0.96 -6.81
N VAL A 274 3.27 1.26 -5.73
CA VAL A 274 2.83 0.26 -4.75
C VAL A 274 1.59 -0.49 -5.25
N PHE A 275 0.59 0.25 -5.73
CA PHE A 275 -0.71 -0.29 -6.13
C PHE A 275 -0.81 -0.60 -7.63
N GLY A 276 -0.13 0.18 -8.48
CA GLY A 276 -0.14 0.00 -9.94
C GLY A 276 0.79 -1.11 -10.44
N THR A 277 1.67 -1.67 -9.60
CA THR A 277 2.57 -2.77 -10.00
C THR A 277 2.01 -4.16 -9.68
N SER A 278 0.69 -4.37 -9.65
CA SER A 278 0.15 -5.74 -9.64
C SER A 278 0.80 -6.51 -10.80
N SER A 279 1.18 -7.77 -10.59
CA SER A 279 1.98 -8.54 -11.54
C SER A 279 1.37 -8.58 -12.96
N GLU A 280 0.04 -8.52 -13.04
CA GLU A 280 -0.71 -8.42 -14.30
C GLU A 280 -0.48 -7.09 -15.01
N ILE A 281 -0.54 -5.97 -14.29
CA ILE A 281 -0.25 -4.65 -14.87
C ILE A 281 1.21 -4.58 -15.29
N ARG A 282 2.14 -5.21 -14.56
CA ARG A 282 3.56 -5.20 -14.93
C ARG A 282 3.82 -5.94 -16.24
N HIS A 283 3.18 -7.09 -16.46
CA HIS A 283 3.25 -7.79 -17.74
C HIS A 283 2.65 -6.94 -18.85
N TRP A 284 1.43 -6.45 -18.66
CA TRP A 284 0.74 -5.62 -19.64
C TRP A 284 1.52 -4.34 -20.00
N THR A 285 2.03 -3.61 -19.01
CA THR A 285 2.78 -2.37 -19.23
C THR A 285 4.14 -2.64 -19.84
N GLY A 286 4.83 -3.71 -19.40
CA GLY A 286 6.12 -4.11 -19.95
C GLY A 286 6.02 -4.51 -21.42
N ASP A 287 5.01 -5.30 -21.77
CA ASP A 287 4.74 -5.73 -23.14
C ASP A 287 4.31 -4.55 -24.03
N LYS A 288 3.57 -3.59 -23.47
CA LYS A 288 3.14 -2.39 -24.20
C LYS A 288 4.27 -1.38 -24.41
N VAL A 289 5.13 -1.14 -23.42
CA VAL A 289 6.32 -0.31 -23.59
C VAL A 289 7.30 -0.98 -24.56
N ARG A 290 7.51 -2.29 -24.45
CA ARG A 290 8.37 -3.05 -25.37
C ARG A 290 7.83 -2.99 -26.81
N SER A 291 6.51 -3.08 -27.01
CA SER A 291 5.92 -2.96 -28.36
C SER A 291 6.00 -1.54 -28.93
N LEU A 292 5.97 -0.50 -28.10
CA LEU A 292 6.22 0.88 -28.54
C LEU A 292 7.68 1.09 -28.96
N PHE A 293 8.64 0.51 -28.24
CA PHE A 293 10.07 0.60 -28.62
C PHE A 293 10.41 -0.26 -29.84
N ASN A 294 9.85 -1.46 -29.98
CA ASN A 294 10.10 -2.31 -31.14
C ASN A 294 9.49 -1.77 -32.46
N ARG A 295 8.48 -0.90 -32.40
CA ARG A 295 7.88 -0.31 -33.61
C ARG A 295 8.77 0.72 -34.31
N ASN A 296 9.78 1.26 -33.63
CA ASN A 296 10.65 2.31 -34.20
C ASN A 296 11.97 1.80 -34.81
N TYR A 297 12.29 0.51 -34.70
CA TYR A 297 13.55 -0.04 -35.25
C TYR A 297 13.40 -0.78 -36.59
N GLY A 298 12.19 -0.82 -37.17
CA GLY A 298 11.90 -1.68 -38.34
C GLY A 298 11.73 -0.99 -39.69
N SER A 299 11.84 0.34 -39.81
CA SER A 299 11.42 1.07 -41.01
C SER A 299 12.50 1.90 -41.71
N GLN A 300 13.79 1.65 -41.45
CA GLN A 300 14.88 2.22 -42.24
C GLN A 300 15.99 1.20 -42.50
N LEU A 301 15.81 0.42 -43.56
CA LEU A 301 16.92 -0.09 -44.37
C LEU A 301 16.47 0.01 -45.84
N PRO A 302 17.06 0.93 -46.63
CA PRO A 302 16.81 1.04 -48.06
C PRO A 302 17.37 -0.15 -48.86
#